data_AF-A0A4U9W064-F1
#
_entry.id   AF-A0A4U9W064-F1
#
_cell.length_a   1.000
_cell.length_b   1.000
_cell.length_c   1.000
_cell.angle_alpha   90.00
_cell.angle_beta   90.00
_cell.angle_gamma   90.00
#
_symmetry.space_group_name_H-M   'P 1'
#
loop_
_entity.id
_entity.type
_entity.pdbx_description
1 polymer ?
#
loop_
_entity_poly.entity_id
_entity_poly.type
_entity_poly.pdbx_seq_one_letter_code
_entity_poly.pdbx_strand_id
1 'polypeptide(L)'
;MRNKTNKEHQICKVLQDYHAGKSGVELFEEYGIYGATIFELKEKYKDVAIDILAVLVNLSEENRRLKSMYAELCVQHCRLKELLNEEC
;
A
#
# COMPACT_ATOMS: atom_id res chain seq x y z
N MET A 1 -2.75 12.32 9.61
CA MET A 1 -3.73 11.24 9.31
C MET A 1 -2.94 9.99 8.94
N ARG A 2 -3.18 8.85 9.58
CA ARG A 2 -2.34 7.65 9.45
C ARG A 2 -2.69 6.93 8.13
N ASN A 3 -1.92 7.22 7.09
CA ASN A 3 -2.14 6.83 5.68
C ASN A 3 -2.41 5.32 5.53
N LYS A 4 -3.60 4.96 5.03
CA LYS A 4 -4.04 3.58 4.78
C LYS A 4 -3.09 2.83 3.80
N THR A 5 -2.52 3.55 2.85
CA THR A 5 -1.59 3.06 1.81
C THR A 5 -0.24 2.58 2.34
N ASN A 6 0.27 3.13 3.46
CA ASN A 6 1.51 2.63 4.05
C ASN A 6 1.33 1.30 4.79
N LYS A 7 0.10 0.98 5.21
CA LYS A 7 -0.17 -0.23 6.00
C LYS A 7 -0.11 -1.49 5.14
N GLU A 8 -0.62 -1.47 3.92
CA GLU A 8 -0.60 -2.64 3.03
C GLU A 8 0.82 -3.03 2.65
N HIS A 9 1.66 -2.04 2.34
CA HIS A 9 3.07 -2.24 2.02
C HIS A 9 3.86 -2.76 3.23
N GLN A 10 3.58 -2.24 4.44
CA GLN A 10 4.15 -2.78 5.69
C GLN A 10 3.69 -4.21 5.98
N ILE A 11 2.41 -4.52 5.79
CA ILE A 11 1.86 -5.87 6.00
C ILE A 11 2.57 -6.89 5.10
N CYS A 12 2.82 -6.54 3.83
CA CYS A 12 3.50 -7.44 2.90
C CYS A 12 4.95 -7.72 3.32
N LYS A 13 5.69 -6.68 3.73
CA LYS A 13 7.08 -6.84 4.22
C LYS A 13 7.14 -7.70 5.48
N VAL A 14 6.24 -7.46 6.43
CA VAL A 14 6.15 -8.22 7.69
C VAL A 14 5.84 -9.70 7.41
N LEU A 15 4.92 -9.99 6.49
CA LEU A 15 4.61 -11.37 6.10
C LEU A 15 5.77 -12.03 5.36
N GLN A 16 6.45 -11.33 4.44
CA GLN A 16 7.64 -11.86 3.75
C GLN A 16 8.76 -12.22 4.74
N ASP A 17 9.09 -11.31 5.66
CA ASP A 17 10.14 -11.52 6.64
C ASP A 17 9.79 -12.63 7.64
N TYR A 18 8.52 -12.73 8.02
CA TYR A 18 8.02 -13.84 8.83
C TYR A 18 8.15 -15.19 8.07
N HIS A 19 7.76 -15.25 6.79
CA HIS A 19 7.92 -16.44 5.97
C HIS A 19 9.39 -16.80 5.71
N ALA A 20 10.29 -15.82 5.71
CA ALA A 20 11.73 -16.02 5.67
C ALA A 20 12.33 -16.53 7.00
N GLY A 21 11.51 -16.62 8.06
CA GLY A 21 11.89 -17.21 9.34
C GLY A 21 12.31 -16.21 10.42
N LYS A 22 12.11 -14.90 10.23
CA LYS A 22 12.37 -13.91 11.29
C LYS A 22 11.47 -14.18 12.50
N SER A 23 12.05 -14.06 13.69
CA SER A 23 11.34 -14.18 14.96
C SER A 23 10.40 -13.00 15.19
N GLY A 24 9.37 -13.20 16.02
CA GLY A 24 8.45 -12.12 16.39
C GLY A 24 9.12 -10.93 17.09
N VAL A 25 10.27 -11.13 17.72
CA VAL A 25 11.05 -10.06 18.37
C VAL A 25 11.73 -9.18 17.32
N GLU A 26 12.38 -9.80 16.33
CA GLU A 26 13.02 -9.07 15.22
C GLU A 26 11.99 -8.27 14.40
N LEU A 27 10.81 -8.87 14.15
CA LEU A 27 9.72 -8.19 13.47
C LEU A 27 9.15 -7.02 14.29
N PHE A 28 9.15 -7.12 15.62
CA PHE A 28 8.74 -6.03 16.50
C PHE A 28 9.76 -4.89 16.50
N GLU A 29 11.06 -5.19 16.54
CA GLU A 29 12.12 -4.18 16.50
C GLU A 29 12.13 -3.42 15.16
N GLU A 30 11.90 -4.12 14.06
CA GLU A 30 11.97 -3.54 12.71
C GLU A 30 10.68 -2.78 12.31
N TYR A 31 9.51 -3.32 12.65
CA TYR A 31 8.23 -2.79 12.18
C TYR A 31 7.32 -2.25 13.29
N GLY A 32 7.66 -2.44 14.57
CA GLY A 32 6.85 -2.02 15.71
C GLY A 32 5.55 -2.82 15.87
N ILE A 33 5.48 -4.03 15.30
CA ILE A 33 4.27 -4.87 15.29
C ILE A 33 4.42 -5.99 16.32
N TYR A 34 3.46 -6.09 17.25
CA TYR A 34 3.44 -7.16 18.24
C TYR A 34 3.12 -8.52 17.61
N GLY A 35 3.69 -9.59 18.18
CA GLY A 35 3.51 -10.97 17.69
C GLY A 35 2.05 -11.40 17.50
N ALA A 36 1.12 -10.93 18.34
CA ALA A 36 -0.31 -11.22 18.20
C ALA A 36 -0.88 -10.72 16.86
N THR A 37 -0.49 -9.52 16.44
CA THR A 37 -0.91 -8.93 15.16
C THR A 37 -0.32 -9.70 13.97
N ILE A 38 0.86 -10.29 14.11
CA ILE A 38 1.49 -11.10 13.06
C ILE A 38 0.69 -12.39 12.84
N PHE A 39 0.22 -13.04 13.90
CA PHE A 39 -0.66 -14.21 13.81
C PHE A 39 -1.98 -13.88 13.12
N GLU A 40 -2.62 -12.75 13.46
CA GLU A 40 -3.85 -12.28 12.81
C GLU A 40 -3.64 -12.00 11.32
N LEU A 41 -2.52 -11.36 10.96
CA LEU A 41 -2.16 -11.12 9.56
C LEU A 41 -1.92 -12.44 8.82
N LYS A 42 -1.20 -13.38 9.43
CA LYS A 42 -1.00 -14.71 8.85
C LYS A 42 -2.33 -15.40 8.59
N GLU A 43 -3.26 -15.38 9.53
CA GLU A 43 -4.58 -16.01 9.35
C GLU A 43 -5.37 -15.34 8.22
N LYS A 44 -5.33 -14.01 8.15
CA LYS A 44 -6.04 -13.22 7.14
C LYS A 44 -5.50 -13.44 5.72
N TYR A 45 -4.19 -13.65 5.58
CA TYR A 45 -3.52 -13.80 4.29
C TYR A 45 -3.03 -15.23 4.03
N LYS A 46 -3.47 -16.22 4.82
CA LYS A 46 -3.01 -17.62 4.73
C LYS A 46 -3.21 -18.26 3.36
N ASP A 47 -4.25 -17.84 2.65
CA ASP A 47 -4.64 -18.37 1.35
C ASP A 47 -4.08 -17.51 0.19
N VAL A 48 -3.34 -16.44 0.50
CA VAL A 48 -2.71 -15.57 -0.48
C VAL A 48 -1.25 -15.98 -0.64
N ALA A 49 -0.90 -16.51 -1.81
CA ALA A 49 0.49 -16.82 -2.13
C ALA A 49 1.37 -15.57 -2.04
N ILE A 50 2.60 -15.73 -1.54
CA ILE A 50 3.57 -14.64 -1.36
C ILE A 50 3.80 -13.88 -2.68
N ASP A 51 3.76 -14.60 -3.79
CA ASP A 51 3.90 -14.09 -5.16
C ASP A 51 2.76 -13.10 -5.51
N ILE A 52 1.54 -13.40 -5.05
CA ILE A 52 0.36 -12.54 -5.22
C ILE A 52 0.48 -11.29 -4.34
N LEU A 53 1.04 -11.40 -3.14
CA LEU A 53 1.30 -10.25 -2.27
C LEU A 53 2.26 -9.23 -2.92
N ALA A 54 3.32 -9.70 -3.58
CA ALA A 54 4.25 -8.82 -4.30
C ALA A 54 3.56 -8.08 -5.46
N VAL A 55 2.72 -8.77 -6.22
CA VAL A 55 1.93 -8.16 -7.30
C VAL A 55 0.93 -7.13 -6.76
N LEU A 56 0.27 -7.42 -5.63
CA LEU A 56 -0.66 -6.48 -4.99
C LEU A 56 0.03 -5.19 -4.53
N VAL A 57 1.25 -5.29 -4.01
CA VAL A 57 2.06 -4.12 -3.64
C VAL A 57 2.35 -3.25 -4.85
N ASN A 58 2.88 -3.83 -5.93
CA ASN A 58 3.19 -3.11 -7.16
C ASN A 58 1.93 -2.46 -7.76
N LEU A 59 0.81 -3.17 -7.76
CA LEU A 59 -0.48 -2.63 -8.21
C LEU A 59 -0.96 -1.46 -7.34
N SER A 60 -0.77 -1.53 -6.01
CA SER A 60 -1.15 -0.45 -5.09
C SER A 60 -0.31 0.81 -5.33
N GLU A 61 1.00 0.65 -5.56
CA GLU A 61 1.90 1.76 -5.91
C GLU A 61 1.55 2.38 -7.27
N GLU A 62 1.32 1.56 -8.29
CA GLU A 62 0.96 2.07 -9.61
C GLU A 62 -0.41 2.76 -9.58
N ASN A 63 -1.39 2.21 -8.85
CA ASN A 63 -2.70 2.85 -8.66
C ASN A 63 -2.56 4.21 -7.96
N ARG A 64 -1.68 4.32 -6.95
CA ARG A 64 -1.37 5.60 -6.32
C ARG A 64 -0.77 6.59 -7.33
N ARG A 65 0.19 6.15 -8.14
CA ARG A 65 0.82 6.98 -9.18
C ARG A 65 -0.22 7.47 -10.20
N LEU A 66 -1.06 6.57 -10.68
CA LEU A 66 -2.15 6.87 -11.62
C LEU A 66 -3.13 7.89 -11.03
N LYS A 67 -3.51 7.74 -9.75
CA LYS A 67 -4.39 8.71 -9.06
C LYS A 67 -3.77 10.10 -8.97
N SER A 68 -2.49 10.19 -8.64
CA SER A 68 -1.78 11.47 -8.62
C SER A 68 -1.74 12.11 -10.01
N MET A 69 -1.37 11.35 -11.04
CA MET A 69 -1.30 11.85 -12.42
C MET A 69 -2.68 12.29 -12.93
N TYR A 70 -3.74 11.53 -12.61
CA TYR A 70 -5.10 11.89 -12.98
C TYR A 70 -5.56 13.17 -12.29
N ALA A 71 -5.27 13.34 -10.99
CA ALA A 71 -5.60 14.57 -10.28
C ALA A 71 -4.88 15.78 -10.88
N GLU A 72 -3.60 15.66 -11.20
CA GLU A 72 -2.82 16.71 -11.88
C GLU A 72 -3.41 17.06 -13.24
N LEU A 73 -3.77 16.06 -14.04
CA LEU A 73 -4.41 16.24 -15.34
C LEU A 73 -5.77 16.93 -15.21
N CYS A 74 -6.61 16.53 -14.25
CA CYS A 74 -7.89 17.18 -14.00
C CYS A 74 -7.71 18.66 -13.64
N VAL A 75 -6.72 18.99 -12.80
CA VAL A 75 -6.41 20.38 -12.44
C VAL A 75 -5.97 21.18 -13.67
N GLN A 76 -5.10 20.62 -14.51
CA GLN A 76 -4.66 21.27 -15.76
C GLN A 76 -5.82 21.47 -16.72
N HIS A 77 -6.64 20.43 -16.93
CA HIS A 77 -7.82 20.48 -17.78
C HIS A 77 -8.82 21.54 -17.30
N CYS A 78 -9.01 21.63 -15.97
CA CYS A 78 -9.86 22.65 -15.39
C CYS A 78 -9.35 24.07 -15.66
N ARG A 79 -8.06 24.31 -15.44
CA ARG A 79 -7.42 25.60 -15.73
C ARG A 79 -7.52 25.96 -17.22
N LEU A 80 -7.45 24.99 -18.12
CA LEU A 80 -7.65 25.23 -19.55
C LEU A 80 -9.08 25.65 -19.85
N LYS A 81 -10.08 24.94 -19.32
CA LYS A 81 -11.50 25.31 -19.47
C LYS A 81 -11.79 26.71 -18.95
N GLU A 82 -11.24 27.09 -17.79
CA GLU A 82 -11.37 28.46 -17.25
C GLU A 82 -10.85 29.52 -18.23
N LEU A 83 -9.72 29.28 -18.90
CA LEU A 83 -9.18 30.20 -19.92
C LEU A 83 -10.07 30.29 -21.17
N LEU A 84 -10.82 29.23 -21.48
CA LEU A 84 -11.78 29.18 -22.57
C LEU A 84 -13.17 29.71 -22.18
N ASN A 85 -13.37 30.16 -20.94
CA ASN A 85 -14.67 30.49 -20.35
C ASN A 85 -15.68 29.32 -20.42
N GLU A 86 -15.18 28.09 -20.38
CA GLU A 86 -15.98 26.88 -20.26
C GLU A 86 -16.04 26.44 -18.79
N GLU A 87 -17.13 25.81 -18.39
CA GLU A 87 -17.27 25.27 -17.03
C GLU A 87 -16.38 24.02 -16.84
N CYS A 88 -15.67 23.97 -15.71
CA CYS A 88 -15.23 22.73 -15.08
C CYS A 88 -16.46 21.93 -14.61
#